data_AF-A0A933FB61-F1
#
_entry.id   AF-A0A933FB61-F1
#
_cell.length_a   1.000
_cell.length_b   1.000
_cell.length_c   1.000
_cell.angle_alpha   90.00
_cell.angle_beta   90.00
_cell.angle_gamma   90.00
#
_symmetry.space_group_name_H-M   'P 1'
#
loop_
_entity.id
_entity.type
_entity.pdbx_description
1 polymer ?
#
loop_
_entity_poly.entity_id
_entity_poly.type
_entity_poly.pdbx_seq_one_letter_code
_entity_poly.pdbx_strand_id
1 'polypeptide(L)'
;LRFLSPMEPGIADIFCRFRKVMTVEINYSDEPDDPFITDENRRRGQLAWLLRAQTLVDVDCWTRIYGQPLRPGEILEAIVQKLPQEEAS
;
A
#
# COMPACT_ATOMS: atom_id res chain seq x y z
N LEU A 1 8.59 -4.44 -8.58
CA LEU A 1 8.49 -5.90 -8.56
C LEU A 1 8.24 -6.41 -9.96
N ARG A 2 9.10 -7.28 -10.50
CA ARG A 2 8.88 -7.91 -11.81
C ARG A 2 8.31 -9.31 -11.69
N PHE A 3 8.62 -10.01 -10.60
CA PHE A 3 8.13 -11.35 -10.29
C PHE A 3 7.50 -11.35 -8.89
N LEU A 4 6.39 -12.07 -8.74
CA LEU A 4 5.70 -12.26 -7.46
C LEU A 4 6.02 -13.62 -6.82
N SER A 5 6.48 -14.58 -7.62
CA SER A 5 6.89 -15.92 -7.17
C SER A 5 7.98 -16.49 -8.09
N PRO A 6 9.19 -16.79 -7.56
CA PRO A 6 9.63 -16.41 -6.22
C PRO A 6 9.70 -14.87 -6.09
N MET A 7 9.48 -14.36 -4.88
CA MET A 7 9.61 -12.92 -4.62
C MET A 7 11.08 -12.49 -4.70
N GLU A 8 11.31 -11.26 -5.17
CA GLU A 8 12.66 -10.70 -5.26
C GLU A 8 13.29 -10.59 -3.85
N PRO A 9 14.51 -11.14 -3.62
CA PRO A 9 15.16 -11.10 -2.32
C PRO A 9 15.57 -9.68 -1.92
N GLY A 10 15.71 -9.43 -0.62
CA GLY A 10 16.14 -8.14 -0.07
C GLY A 10 15.06 -7.05 -0.02
N ILE A 11 13.82 -7.36 -0.43
CA ILE A 11 12.73 -6.37 -0.44
C ILE A 11 12.36 -5.89 0.98
N ALA A 12 12.40 -6.78 1.97
CA ALA A 12 12.16 -6.43 3.37
C ALA A 12 13.21 -5.42 3.89
N ASP A 13 14.49 -5.62 3.56
CA ASP A 13 15.58 -4.72 3.94
C ASP A 13 15.45 -3.34 3.30
N ILE A 14 14.87 -3.27 2.10
CA ILE A 14 14.55 -2.00 1.44
C ILE A 14 13.41 -1.31 2.18
N PHE A 15 12.32 -2.04 2.46
CA PHE A 15 11.14 -1.49 3.13
C PHE A 15 11.47 -0.90 4.52
N CYS A 16 12.31 -1.56 5.31
CA CYS A 16 12.71 -1.07 6.63
C CYS A 16 13.45 0.29 6.62
N ARG A 17 13.92 0.77 5.45
CA ARG A 17 14.57 2.07 5.31
C ARG A 17 13.59 3.23 5.17
N PHE A 18 12.29 2.93 5.01
CA PHE A 18 11.25 3.95 4.81
C PHE A 18 10.33 4.00 6.02
N ARG A 19 9.95 5.21 6.44
CA ARG A 19 8.97 5.41 7.52
C ARG A 19 7.59 4.88 7.17
N LYS A 20 7.26 4.83 5.88
CA LYS A 20 6.00 4.32 5.36
C LYS A 20 6.22 3.64 4.02
N VAL A 21 5.60 2.49 3.84
CA VAL A 21 5.60 1.72 2.59
C VAL A 21 4.16 1.48 2.19
N MET A 22 3.85 1.67 0.91
CA MET A 22 2.49 1.55 0.39
C MET A 22 2.53 0.99 -1.04
N THR A 23 1.55 0.15 -1.39
CA THR A 23 1.31 -0.25 -2.78
C THR A 23 0.40 0.74 -3.50
N VAL A 24 0.63 0.92 -4.79
CA VAL A 24 -0.27 1.63 -5.70
C VAL A 24 -0.73 0.63 -6.75
N GLU A 25 -2.01 0.24 -6.70
CA GLU A 25 -2.53 -0.85 -7.54
C GLU A 25 -3.96 -0.59 -8.04
N ILE A 26 -4.26 -1.10 -9.25
CA ILE A 26 -5.62 -1.08 -9.81
C ILE A 26 -6.35 -2.32 -9.28
N ASN A 27 -6.85 -2.23 -8.06
CA ASN A 27 -7.45 -3.35 -7.33
C ASN A 27 -8.48 -2.86 -6.31
N TYR A 28 -9.21 -3.79 -5.69
CA TYR A 28 -10.12 -3.46 -4.60
C TYR A 28 -9.38 -3.46 -3.25
N SER A 29 -9.68 -2.46 -2.44
CA SER A 29 -9.44 -2.48 -0.99
C SER A 29 -10.56 -1.70 -0.31
N ASP A 30 -10.82 -1.99 0.95
CA ASP A 30 -11.70 -1.16 1.77
C ASP A 30 -10.95 0.12 2.20
N GLU A 31 -11.66 1.25 2.26
CA GLU A 31 -11.10 2.47 2.84
C GLU A 31 -11.06 2.37 4.37
N PRO A 32 -10.02 2.89 5.05
CA PRO A 32 -9.93 2.79 6.51
C PRO A 32 -11.10 3.45 7.26
N ASP A 33 -11.76 4.42 6.65
CA ASP A 33 -12.89 5.17 7.19
C ASP A 33 -14.27 4.67 6.71
N ASP A 34 -14.29 3.58 5.92
CA ASP A 34 -15.55 2.95 5.51
C ASP A 34 -16.33 2.43 6.74
N PRO A 35 -17.68 2.51 6.73
CA PRO A 35 -18.51 2.00 7.81
C PRO A 35 -18.21 0.52 8.11
N PHE A 36 -18.06 0.18 9.39
CA PHE A 36 -17.81 -1.18 9.90
C PHE A 36 -16.44 -1.78 9.53
N ILE A 37 -15.56 -1.02 8.89
CA ILE A 37 -14.18 -1.43 8.64
C ILE A 37 -13.32 -1.11 9.87
N THR A 38 -12.50 -2.09 10.25
CA THR A 38 -11.50 -1.99 11.32
C THR A 38 -10.15 -2.45 10.79
N ASP A 39 -9.07 -2.15 11.49
CA ASP A 39 -7.73 -2.57 11.06
C ASP A 39 -7.59 -4.10 10.89
N GLU A 40 -8.34 -4.86 11.70
CA GLU A 40 -8.36 -6.32 11.71
C GLU A 40 -9.15 -6.91 10.53
N ASN A 41 -10.22 -6.25 10.09
CA ASN A 41 -11.11 -6.77 9.04
C ASN A 41 -10.93 -6.09 7.67
N ARG A 42 -10.15 -4.99 7.60
CA ARG A 42 -9.89 -4.24 6.37
C ARG A 42 -9.26 -5.11 5.29
N ARG A 43 -9.93 -5.23 4.15
CA ARG A 43 -9.37 -5.87 2.95
C ARG A 43 -8.39 -4.91 2.30
N ARG A 44 -7.10 -5.21 2.42
CA ARG A 44 -6.04 -4.47 1.73
C ARG A 44 -5.92 -4.93 0.28
N GLY A 45 -5.28 -4.12 -0.55
CA GLY A 45 -4.94 -4.49 -1.93
C GLY A 45 -4.14 -5.80 -1.97
N GLN A 46 -4.32 -6.60 -3.02
CA GLN A 46 -3.76 -7.95 -3.09
C GLN A 46 -2.23 -7.94 -3.03
N LEU A 47 -1.58 -6.94 -3.65
CA LEU A 47 -0.13 -6.82 -3.58
C LEU A 47 0.34 -6.45 -2.18
N ALA A 48 -0.34 -5.51 -1.50
CA ALA A 48 -0.03 -5.18 -0.11
C ALA A 48 -0.17 -6.41 0.79
N TRP A 49 -1.26 -7.16 0.64
CA TRP A 49 -1.49 -8.39 1.42
C TRP A 49 -0.37 -9.41 1.23
N LEU A 50 0.04 -9.67 -0.02
CA LEU A 50 1.14 -10.59 -0.34
C LEU A 50 2.47 -10.12 0.27
N LEU A 51 2.79 -8.84 0.15
CA LEU A 51 4.05 -8.28 0.66
C LEU A 51 4.11 -8.33 2.18
N ARG A 52 3.01 -8.04 2.88
CA ARG A 52 2.93 -8.19 4.35
C ARG A 52 3.18 -9.63 4.77
N ALA A 53 2.53 -10.59 4.11
CA ALA A 53 2.68 -12.01 4.44
C ALA A 53 4.12 -12.52 4.26
N GLN A 54 4.84 -12.01 3.26
CA GLN A 54 6.21 -12.46 2.97
C GLN A 54 7.30 -11.70 3.73
N THR A 55 7.05 -10.44 4.11
CA THR A 55 8.09 -9.57 4.68
C THR A 55 7.88 -9.26 6.16
N LEU A 56 6.67 -9.50 6.69
CA LEU A 56 6.21 -9.04 8.01
C LEU A 56 6.29 -7.52 8.22
N VAL A 57 6.51 -6.75 7.14
CA VAL A 57 6.49 -5.28 7.18
C VAL A 57 5.05 -4.79 7.07
N ASP A 58 4.75 -3.72 7.79
CA ASP A 58 3.48 -2.99 7.69
C ASP A 58 3.41 -2.21 6.36
N VAL A 59 2.96 -2.89 5.29
CA VAL A 59 2.72 -2.29 3.97
C VAL A 59 1.25 -1.86 3.86
N ASP A 60 1.02 -0.57 3.63
CA ASP A 60 -0.32 -0.01 3.36
C ASP A 60 -0.68 -0.15 1.86
N CYS A 61 -1.89 0.22 1.47
CA CYS A 61 -2.32 0.25 0.08
C CYS A 61 -3.14 1.50 -0.25
N TRP A 62 -2.92 2.00 -1.46
CA TRP A 62 -3.85 2.87 -2.17
C TRP A 62 -4.29 2.15 -3.43
N THR A 63 -5.60 2.03 -3.61
CA THR A 63 -6.17 1.31 -4.75
C THR A 63 -7.25 2.12 -5.46
N ARG A 64 -7.46 1.84 -6.75
CA ARG A 64 -8.55 2.42 -7.55
C ARG A 64 -9.15 1.38 -8.47
N ILE A 65 -10.48 1.39 -8.61
CA ILE A 65 -11.22 0.58 -9.58
C ILE A 65 -12.15 1.46 -10.38
N TYR A 66 -11.67 1.97 -11.50
CA TYR A 66 -12.48 2.75 -12.44
C TYR A 66 -12.39 2.22 -13.88
N GLY A 67 -11.80 1.02 -14.07
CA GLY A 67 -11.59 0.44 -15.41
C GLY A 67 -10.67 1.27 -16.31
N GLN A 68 -9.96 2.24 -15.75
CA GLN A 68 -9.03 3.13 -16.44
C GLN A 68 -7.64 3.04 -15.82
N PRO A 69 -6.56 3.31 -16.60
CA PRO A 69 -5.21 3.42 -16.06
C PRO A 69 -5.12 4.52 -15.00
N LEU A 70 -4.26 4.31 -14.00
CA LEU A 70 -3.94 5.32 -13.00
C LEU A 70 -3.25 6.52 -13.66
N ARG A 71 -3.71 7.73 -13.35
CA ARG A 71 -3.08 8.95 -13.87
C ARG A 71 -1.93 9.36 -12.96
N PRO A 72 -0.80 9.85 -13.50
CA PRO A 72 0.34 10.29 -12.68
C PRO A 72 -0.03 11.34 -11.62
N GLY A 73 -0.95 12.26 -11.93
CA GLY A 73 -1.44 13.26 -10.97
C GLY A 73 -2.15 12.64 -9.77
N GLU A 74 -3.01 11.64 -9.99
CA GLU A 74 -3.73 10.95 -8.91
C GLU A 74 -2.78 10.15 -8.01
N ILE A 75 -1.76 9.52 -8.61
CA ILE A 75 -0.73 8.81 -7.84
C ILE A 75 0.04 9.79 -6.96
N LEU A 76 0.43 10.95 -7.50
CA LEU A 76 1.13 11.98 -6.74
C LEU A 76 0.28 12.50 -5.57
N GLU A 77 -0.99 12.82 -5.83
CA GLU A 77 -1.93 13.27 -4.80
C GLU A 77 -2.10 12.22 -3.70
N ALA A 78 -2.27 10.94 -4.08
CA ALA A 78 -2.39 9.85 -3.13
C ALA A 78 -1.13 9.68 -2.27
N ILE A 79 0.05 9.79 -2.86
CA ILE A 79 1.33 9.74 -2.11
C ILE A 79 1.38 10.88 -1.11
N VAL A 80 1.11 12.12 -1.54
CA VAL A 80 1.15 13.31 -0.68
C VAL A 80 0.18 13.20 0.49
N GLN A 81 -1.06 12.77 0.24
CA GLN A 81 -2.08 12.58 1.29
C GLN A 81 -1.69 11.51 2.32
N LYS A 82 -0.90 10.52 1.91
CA LYS A 82 -0.48 9.40 2.77
C LYS A 82 0.87 9.65 3.45
N LEU A 83 1.58 10.73 3.14
CA LEU A 83 2.83 11.08 3.84
C LEU A 83 2.57 11.26 5.34
N PRO A 84 3.46 10.78 6.21
CA PRO A 84 3.39 11.09 7.63
C PRO A 84 3.37 12.61 7.81
N GLN A 85 2.41 13.13 8.57
CA GLN A 85 2.52 14.49 9.08
C GLN A 85 3.74 14.50 10.00
N GLU A 86 4.65 15.48 9.84
CA GLU A 86 5.71 15.64 10.82
C GLU A 86 5.05 15.89 12.18
N GLU A 87 5.30 15.00 13.14
CA GLU A 87 4.96 15.30 14.54
C GLU A 87 5.76 16.56 14.89
N ALA A 88 5.06 17.67 15.08
CA ALA A 88 5.66 18.91 15.57
C ALA A 88 6.38 18.57 16.88
N SER A 89 7.70 18.49 16.80
CA SER A 89 8.58 18.26 17.96
C SER A 89 8.70 19.52 18.80
#